data_AF-A0A849E388-F1
#
_entry.id   AF-A0A849E388-F1
#
_cell.length_a   1.000
_cell.length_b   1.000
_cell.length_c   1.000
_cell.angle_alpha   90.00
_cell.angle_beta   90.00
_cell.angle_gamma   90.00
#
_symmetry.space_group_name_H-M   'P 1'
#
loop_
_entity.id
_entity.type
_entity.pdbx_description
1 polymer ?
#
loop_
_entity_poly.entity_id
_entity_poly.type
_entity_poly.pdbx_seq_one_letter_code
_entity_poly.pdbx_strand_id
1 'polypeptide(L)'
;MSLFSTIYKKELLDSIRDRRAIMVAIFPALIAPVLMAGMFHFMINTQVSTSEITVQIIGKENAPDLIEYMEERDIKFSDYEGNPKEDIKNKDVTMVLEIPEDFEEKFAESNSDTLHSCGWLIK
;
A
#
# COMPACT_ATOMS: atom_id res chain seq x y z
N MET A 1 34.14 -22.84 50.59
CA MET A 1 32.99 -22.28 49.83
C MET A 1 32.44 -21.11 50.62
N SER A 2 32.30 -19.91 50.02
CA SER A 2 31.74 -18.77 50.73
C SER A 2 30.22 -18.90 50.86
N LEU A 3 29.67 -18.40 51.98
CA LEU A 3 28.22 -18.38 52.26
C LEU A 3 27.42 -17.77 51.09
N PHE A 4 27.96 -16.73 50.48
CA PHE A 4 27.36 -16.03 49.35
C PHE A 4 27.14 -16.95 48.14
N SER A 5 28.13 -17.79 47.80
CA SER A 5 28.01 -18.72 46.66
C SER A 5 26.93 -19.78 46.91
N THR A 6 26.78 -20.22 48.16
CA THR A 6 25.75 -21.20 48.54
C THR A 6 24.35 -20.61 48.42
N ILE A 7 24.14 -19.39 48.93
CA ILE A 7 22.86 -18.69 48.84
C ILE A 7 22.53 -18.39 47.37
N TYR A 8 23.47 -17.86 46.61
CA TYR A 8 23.29 -17.56 45.19
C TYR A 8 22.86 -18.78 44.37
N LYS A 9 23.52 -19.92 44.56
CA LYS A 9 23.14 -21.18 43.90
C LYS A 9 21.73 -21.64 44.27
N LYS A 10 21.34 -21.47 45.53
CA LYS A 10 20.01 -21.85 46.02
C LYS A 10 18.92 -20.97 45.39
N GLU A 11 19.10 -19.65 45.39
CA GLU A 11 18.13 -18.72 44.79
C GLU A 11 18.02 -18.89 43.26
N LEU A 12 19.13 -19.15 42.56
CA LEU A 12 19.09 -19.49 41.13
C LEU A 12 18.37 -20.80 40.85
N LEU A 13 18.65 -21.86 41.63
CA LEU A 13 18.00 -23.15 41.45
C LEU A 13 16.49 -23.08 41.72
N ASP A 14 16.09 -22.32 42.73
CA ASP A 14 14.68 -22.07 43.04
C ASP A 14 14.01 -21.27 41.91
N SER A 15 14.69 -20.25 41.38
CA SER A 15 14.21 -19.46 40.23
C SER A 15 14.08 -20.31 38.95
N ILE A 16 14.99 -21.27 38.72
CA ILE A 16 14.95 -22.17 37.55
C ILE A 16 13.84 -23.23 37.69
N ARG A 17 13.52 -23.63 38.92
CA ARG A 17 12.39 -24.53 39.20
C ARG A 17 11.04 -23.83 39.03
N ASP A 18 11.01 -22.52 39.16
CA ASP A 18 9.85 -21.71 38.81
C ASP A 18 9.71 -21.56 37.28
N ARG A 19 9.23 -22.65 36.66
CA ARG A 19 8.95 -22.72 35.22
C ARG A 19 7.95 -21.65 34.78
N ARG A 20 7.05 -21.21 35.68
CA ARG A 20 6.05 -20.20 35.37
C ARG A 20 6.72 -18.84 35.22
N ALA A 21 7.59 -18.47 36.16
CA ALA A 21 8.35 -17.22 36.08
C ALA A 21 9.26 -17.18 34.85
N ILE A 22 9.95 -18.28 34.54
CA ILE A 22 10.82 -18.37 33.35
C ILE A 22 10.01 -18.23 32.05
N MET A 23 8.87 -18.91 31.95
CA MET A 23 7.99 -18.78 30.78
C MET A 23 7.52 -17.33 30.63
N VAL A 24 7.06 -16.69 31.71
CA VAL A 24 6.61 -15.29 31.65
C VAL A 24 7.74 -14.34 31.26
N ALA A 25 8.99 -14.62 31.63
CA ALA A 25 10.14 -13.79 31.26
C ALA A 25 10.60 -14.00 29.80
N ILE A 26 10.65 -15.26 29.33
CA ILE A 26 11.19 -15.60 27.99
C ILE A 26 10.15 -15.45 26.89
N PHE A 27 8.88 -15.78 27.16
CA PHE A 27 7.80 -15.76 26.18
C PHE A 27 7.63 -14.40 25.48
N PRO A 28 7.53 -13.25 26.19
CA PRO A 28 7.42 -11.95 25.54
C PRO A 28 8.67 -11.60 24.72
N ALA A 29 9.88 -12.00 25.16
CA ALA A 29 11.12 -11.74 24.42
C ALA A 29 11.16 -12.46 23.05
N LEU A 30 10.51 -13.62 22.94
CA LEU A 30 10.41 -14.38 21.68
C LEU A 30 9.20 -13.98 20.84
N ILE A 31 8.05 -13.74 21.46
CA ILE A 31 6.79 -13.45 20.78
C ILE A 31 6.75 -12.02 20.25
N ALA A 32 7.29 -11.04 20.99
CA ALA A 32 7.21 -9.64 20.61
C ALA A 32 7.88 -9.35 19.25
N PRO A 33 9.10 -9.83 18.93
CA PRO A 33 9.69 -9.61 17.61
C PRO A 33 8.88 -10.21 16.47
N VAL A 34 8.28 -11.40 16.68
CA VAL A 34 7.47 -12.08 15.65
C VAL A 34 6.17 -11.32 15.40
N LEU A 35 5.48 -10.89 16.45
CA LEU A 35 4.29 -10.05 16.33
C LEU A 35 4.62 -8.73 15.64
N MET A 36 5.72 -8.08 16.03
CA MET A 36 6.18 -6.83 15.43
C MET A 36 6.46 -7.00 13.93
N ALA A 37 7.16 -8.07 13.54
CA ALA A 37 7.44 -8.39 12.15
C ALA A 37 6.15 -8.64 11.35
N GLY A 38 5.18 -9.36 11.92
CA GLY A 38 3.87 -9.58 11.30
C GLY A 38 3.09 -8.28 11.11
N MET A 39 3.10 -7.40 12.11
CA MET A 39 2.48 -6.07 12.00
C MET A 39 3.13 -5.22 10.90
N PHE A 40 4.47 -5.17 10.85
CA PHE A 40 5.16 -4.45 9.78
C PHE A 40 4.86 -5.03 8.40
N HIS A 41 4.82 -6.37 8.27
CA HIS A 41 4.47 -7.01 7.00
C HIS A 41 3.07 -6.63 6.53
N PHE A 42 2.09 -6.62 7.44
CA PHE A 42 0.72 -6.20 7.11
C PHE A 42 0.66 -4.73 6.71
N MET A 43 1.32 -3.85 7.48
CA MET A 43 1.37 -2.41 7.21
C MET A 43 2.03 -2.10 5.87
N ILE A 44 3.11 -2.81 5.53
CA ILE A 44 3.79 -2.69 4.23
C ILE A 44 2.83 -3.14 3.12
N ASN A 45 2.19 -4.30 3.23
CA ASN A 45 1.29 -4.80 2.19
C ASN A 45 0.06 -3.90 1.97
N THR A 46 -0.41 -3.17 3.00
CA THR A 46 -1.50 -2.20 2.85
C THR A 46 -1.05 -0.87 2.21
N GLN A 47 0.24 -0.52 2.30
CA GLN A 47 0.78 0.73 1.75
C GLN A 47 1.36 0.55 0.34
N VAL A 48 2.01 -0.60 0.06
CA VAL A 48 2.04 -1.21 -1.29
C VAL A 48 0.57 -1.43 -1.70
N SER A 49 0.11 -1.75 -2.89
CA SER A 49 -1.32 -1.54 -3.30
C SER A 49 -1.70 -0.07 -3.52
N THR A 50 -1.15 0.90 -2.78
CA THR A 50 -0.96 2.29 -3.28
C THR A 50 0.36 2.43 -4.05
N SER A 51 1.06 1.31 -4.25
CA SER A 51 2.27 1.25 -5.07
C SER A 51 1.92 1.47 -6.54
N GLU A 52 2.19 2.69 -7.00
CA GLU A 52 2.57 3.03 -8.38
C GLU A 52 1.66 2.40 -9.43
N ILE A 53 0.45 2.94 -9.58
CA ILE A 53 -0.35 2.68 -10.78
C ILE A 53 0.45 3.26 -11.95
N THR A 54 1.25 2.43 -12.60
CA THR A 54 1.95 2.78 -13.83
C THR A 54 0.93 2.62 -14.95
N VAL A 55 0.34 3.73 -15.38
CA VAL A 55 -0.67 3.73 -16.43
C VAL A 55 0.02 3.91 -17.77
N GLN A 56 -0.24 2.98 -18.69
CA GLN A 56 0.17 3.06 -20.09
C GLN A 56 -0.71 4.09 -20.80
N ILE A 57 -0.13 5.16 -21.37
CA ILE A 57 -0.87 6.23 -22.04
C ILE A 57 -0.58 6.28 -23.54
N ILE A 58 -1.64 6.53 -24.32
CA ILE A 58 -1.58 6.95 -25.72
C ILE A 58 -2.08 8.38 -25.81
N GLY A 59 -1.33 9.26 -26.47
CA GLY A 59 -1.74 10.66 -26.69
C GLY A 59 -1.51 11.56 -25.49
N LYS A 60 -0.39 11.38 -24.77
CA LYS A 60 0.00 12.21 -23.60
C LYS A 60 -0.02 13.72 -23.91
N GLU A 61 0.30 14.08 -25.15
CA GLU A 61 0.36 15.45 -25.65
C GLU A 61 -1.02 16.12 -25.80
N ASN A 62 -2.09 15.34 -25.91
CA ASN A 62 -3.45 15.83 -26.16
C ASN A 62 -4.14 16.37 -24.89
N ALA A 63 -3.56 16.16 -23.70
CA ALA A 63 -4.13 16.61 -22.43
C ALA A 63 -3.07 16.85 -21.35
N PRO A 64 -2.19 17.85 -21.51
CA PRO A 64 -1.11 18.12 -20.56
C PRO A 64 -1.61 18.39 -19.14
N ASP A 65 -2.71 19.13 -18.99
CA ASP A 65 -3.30 19.47 -17.68
C ASP A 65 -3.81 18.24 -16.92
N LEU A 66 -4.37 17.26 -17.64
CA LEU A 66 -4.86 16.01 -17.04
C LEU A 66 -3.70 15.16 -16.53
N ILE A 67 -2.62 15.10 -17.31
CA ILE A 67 -1.39 14.40 -16.92
C ILE A 67 -0.81 15.02 -15.66
N GLU A 68 -0.67 16.34 -15.61
CA GLU A 68 -0.12 17.06 -14.45
C GLU A 68 -0.97 16.78 -13.19
N TYR A 69 -2.30 16.87 -13.31
CA TYR A 69 -3.23 16.56 -12.22
C TYR A 69 -3.10 15.13 -11.68
N MET A 70 -2.76 14.17 -12.55
CA MET A 70 -2.58 12.78 -12.16
C MET A 70 -1.17 12.50 -11.63
N GLU A 71 -0.13 13.13 -12.18
CA GLU A 71 1.25 13.07 -11.65
C GLU A 71 1.33 13.65 -10.22
N GLU A 72 0.55 14.70 -9.91
CA GLU A 72 0.40 15.24 -8.54
C GLU A 72 -0.15 14.23 -7.53
N ARG A 73 -0.79 13.15 -7.98
CA ARG A 73 -1.38 12.08 -7.15
C ARG A 73 -0.50 10.82 -7.09
N ASP A 74 0.79 10.97 -7.40
CA ASP A 74 1.78 9.88 -7.45
C ASP A 74 1.44 8.79 -8.49
N ILE A 75 0.68 9.12 -9.53
CA ILE A 75 0.42 8.23 -10.67
C ILE A 75 1.56 8.38 -11.67
N LYS A 76 2.24 7.27 -12.01
CA LYS A 76 3.31 7.26 -13.01
C LYS A 76 2.76 6.91 -14.38
N PHE A 77 3.28 7.58 -15.40
CA PHE A 77 2.89 7.34 -16.78
C PHE A 77 4.06 6.82 -17.59
N SER A 78 3.78 5.85 -18.45
CA SER A 78 4.72 5.41 -19.49
C SER A 78 4.02 5.43 -20.84
N ASP A 79 4.77 5.88 -21.85
CA ASP A 79 4.29 5.93 -23.21
C ASP A 79 4.05 4.49 -23.69
N TYR A 80 2.89 4.29 -24.31
CA TYR A 80 2.51 2.99 -24.84
C TYR A 80 2.46 3.05 -26.36
N GLU A 81 3.36 2.27 -26.97
CA GLU A 81 3.43 2.08 -28.41
C GLU A 81 2.94 0.66 -28.73
N GLY A 82 1.68 0.52 -29.16
CA GLY A 82 1.08 -0.78 -29.43
C GLY A 82 -0.40 -0.73 -29.78
N ASN A 83 -1.05 -1.89 -29.86
CA ASN A 83 -2.49 -2.01 -30.05
C ASN A 83 -3.17 -2.38 -28.72
N PRO A 84 -3.86 -1.43 -28.04
CA PRO A 84 -4.42 -1.66 -26.70
C PRO A 84 -5.32 -2.89 -26.63
N LYS A 85 -6.09 -3.14 -27.70
CA LYS A 85 -7.09 -4.21 -27.72
C LYS A 85 -6.47 -5.60 -27.78
N GLU A 86 -5.28 -5.74 -28.37
CA GLU A 86 -4.58 -7.03 -28.47
C GLU A 86 -3.78 -7.31 -27.19
N ASP A 87 -3.11 -6.30 -26.63
CA ASP A 87 -2.22 -6.49 -25.48
C ASP A 87 -2.99 -6.67 -24.15
N ILE A 88 -4.16 -6.02 -24.02
CA ILE A 88 -5.09 -6.29 -22.90
C ILE A 88 -5.62 -7.72 -22.98
N LYS A 89 -5.87 -8.22 -24.20
CA LYS A 89 -6.38 -9.59 -24.41
C LYS A 89 -5.33 -10.66 -24.10
N ASN A 90 -4.06 -10.35 -24.36
CA ASN A 90 -2.93 -11.23 -24.04
C ASN A 90 -2.53 -11.18 -22.55
N LYS A 91 -3.14 -10.28 -21.76
CA LYS A 91 -2.82 -9.99 -20.34
C LYS A 91 -1.42 -9.40 -20.12
N ASP A 92 -0.81 -8.86 -21.17
CA ASP A 92 0.50 -8.20 -21.07
C ASP A 92 0.38 -6.81 -20.45
N VAL A 93 -0.80 -6.19 -20.55
CA VAL A 93 -1.09 -4.86 -20.00
C VAL A 93 -2.41 -4.87 -19.22
N THR A 94 -2.42 -4.28 -18.03
CA THR A 94 -3.59 -4.26 -17.12
C THR A 94 -4.58 -3.15 -17.47
N MET A 95 -4.10 -2.00 -17.94
CA MET A 95 -4.91 -0.83 -18.31
C MET A 95 -4.13 0.07 -19.26
N VAL A 96 -4.78 0.53 -20.33
CA VAL A 96 -4.26 1.55 -21.25
C VAL A 96 -5.26 2.71 -21.26
N LEU A 97 -4.77 3.93 -21.07
CA LEU A 97 -5.56 5.15 -21.17
C LEU A 97 -5.28 5.82 -22.52
N GLU A 98 -6.29 5.86 -23.37
CA GLU A 98 -6.23 6.47 -24.71
C GLU A 98 -6.88 7.86 -24.67
N ILE A 99 -6.08 8.90 -24.95
CA ILE A 99 -6.54 10.29 -24.97
C ILE A 99 -6.67 10.73 -26.43
N PRO A 100 -7.91 10.91 -26.95
CA PRO A 100 -8.12 11.33 -28.33
C PRO A 100 -7.65 12.78 -28.55
N GLU A 101 -7.31 13.13 -29.79
CA GLU A 101 -6.83 14.49 -30.15
C GLU A 101 -7.88 15.58 -29.83
N ASP A 102 -9.18 15.29 -29.94
CA ASP A 102 -10.26 16.23 -29.64
C ASP A 102 -10.58 16.35 -28.13
N PHE A 103 -9.69 15.92 -27.24
CA PHE A 103 -9.98 15.86 -25.80
C PHE A 103 -10.23 17.24 -25.19
N GLU A 104 -9.38 18.23 -25.50
CA GLU A 104 -9.51 19.59 -24.95
C GLU A 104 -10.82 20.26 -25.38
N GLU A 105 -11.22 20.11 -26.65
CA GLU A 105 -12.45 20.68 -27.19
C GLU A 105 -13.69 20.09 -26.49
N LYS A 106 -13.73 18.75 -26.34
CA LYS A 106 -14.84 18.06 -25.65
C LYS A 106 -14.87 18.32 -24.16
N PHE A 107 -13.71 18.50 -23.53
CA PHE A 107 -13.62 18.85 -22.11
C PHE A 107 -14.10 20.28 -21.85
N ALA A 108 -13.80 21.22 -22.76
CA ALA A 108 -14.29 22.59 -22.70
C ALA A 108 -15.81 22.67 -22.92
N GLU A 109 -16.36 21.91 -23.88
CA GLU A 109 -17.81 21.85 -24.13
C GLU A 109 -18.61 21.22 -22.97
N SER A 110 -18.02 20.28 -22.24
CA SER A 110 -18.64 19.61 -21.08
C SER A 110 -18.84 20.53 -19.86
N ASN A 111 -18.10 21.64 -19.76
CA ASN A 111 -18.16 22.56 -18.62
C ASN A 111 -19.41 23.47 -18.58
N SER A 112 -20.28 23.44 -19.60
CA SER A 112 -21.49 24.29 -19.63
C SER A 112 -22.79 23.63 -19.12
N ASP A 113 -22.79 22.36 -18.77
CA ASP A 113 -23.98 21.74 -18.16
C ASP A 113 -23.92 21.87 -16.63
N THR A 114 -24.56 22.92 -16.14
CA THR A 114 -24.88 23.12 -14.72
C THR A 114 -25.39 21.83 -14.08
N LEU A 115 -24.56 21.20 -13.26
CA LEU A 115 -24.94 20.10 -12.38
C LEU A 115 -26.00 20.59 -11.38
N HIS A 116 -27.27 20.38 -11.70
CA HIS A 116 -28.34 20.46 -10.72
C HIS A 116 -28.15 19.32 -9.71
N SER A 117 -27.49 19.63 -8.59
CA SER A 117 -27.46 18.77 -7.41
C SER A 117 -28.90 18.53 -6.93
N CYS A 118 -29.46 17.37 -7.28
CA CYS A 118 -30.71 16.89 -6.69
C CYS A 118 -30.37 16.27 -5.33
N GLY A 119 -30.42 17.10 -4.29
CA GLY A 119 -30.31 16.63 -2.92
C GLY A 119 -31.60 15.92 -2.51
N TRP A 120 -31.66 14.59 -2.60
CA TRP A 120 -32.67 13.78 -1.91
C TRP A 120 -32.14 12.36 -1.63
N LEU A 121 -32.46 11.87 -0.42
CA LEU A 121 -32.43 10.49 0.06
C LEU A 121 -31.15 9.97 0.73
N ILE A 122 -30.91 10.41 1.97
CA ILE A 122 -30.68 9.47 3.07
C ILE A 122 -31.58 9.91 4.24
N LYS A 123 -32.60 9.10 4.53
CA LYS A 123 -33.28 9.05 5.82
C LYS A 123 -33.21 7.61 6.31
#